data_AF-A0A256I7X5-F1
#
_entry.id   AF-A0A256I7X5-F1
#
_cell.length_a   1.000
_cell.length_b   1.000
_cell.length_c   1.000
_cell.angle_alpha   90.00
_cell.angle_beta   90.00
_cell.angle_gamma   90.00
#
_symmetry.space_group_name_H-M   'P 1'
#
loop_
_entity.id
_entity.type
_entity.pdbx_description
1 polymer ?
#
loop_
_entity_poly.entity_id
_entity_poly.type
_entity_poly.pdbx_seq_one_letter_code
_entity_poly.pdbx_strand_id
1 'polypeptide(L)'
;MLKGHFESAGASIEFGAADYLFPVDELNVTVHQYRDAQLALDDVDGERVILVAPTNLASSYHLTQHALTAIPIESLPSAIQTRLADTIDAPLETFELIQIGKWNSSSPNHSLSEFTDA
;
A
#
# COMPACT_ATOMS: atom_id res chain seq x y z
N MET A 1 -7.28 13.96 -9.40
CA MET A 1 -5.90 13.63 -9.00
C MET A 1 -5.97 12.27 -8.35
N LEU A 2 -5.30 11.25 -8.90
CA LEU A 2 -5.12 9.99 -8.19
C LEU A 2 -4.36 10.35 -6.90
N LYS A 3 -5.09 10.42 -5.78
CA LYS A 3 -4.46 10.55 -4.47
C LYS A 3 -3.97 9.16 -4.05
N GLY A 4 -2.77 9.09 -3.52
CA GLY A 4 -2.07 7.87 -3.16
C GLY A 4 -0.72 7.76 -3.87
N HIS A 5 0.25 7.16 -3.20
CA HIS A 5 1.64 7.13 -3.68
C HIS A 5 1.90 6.02 -4.70
N PHE A 6 0.88 5.54 -5.41
CA PHE A 6 1.08 4.44 -6.35
C PHE A 6 2.11 4.77 -7.44
N GLU A 7 2.14 6.03 -7.90
CA GLU A 7 3.09 6.52 -8.90
C GLU A 7 4.31 7.22 -8.28
N SER A 8 4.23 7.59 -7.00
CA SER A 8 5.25 8.40 -6.31
C SER A 8 5.94 7.67 -5.16
N ALA A 9 5.68 6.37 -4.98
CA ALA A 9 6.28 5.58 -3.91
C ALA A 9 7.79 5.50 -4.09
N GLY A 10 8.54 5.71 -3.02
CA GLY A 10 10.01 5.61 -3.08
C GLY A 10 10.50 4.18 -3.27
N ALA A 11 9.70 3.20 -2.85
CA ALA A 11 9.96 1.78 -3.11
C ALA A 11 8.67 0.99 -3.28
N SER A 12 8.78 -0.17 -3.93
CA SER A 12 7.68 -1.13 -4.03
C SER A 12 8.17 -2.54 -3.73
N ILE A 13 7.30 -3.34 -3.13
CA ILE A 13 7.54 -4.75 -2.83
C ILE A 13 6.44 -5.56 -3.49
N GLU A 14 6.84 -6.62 -4.18
CA GLU A 14 5.91 -7.55 -4.79
C GLU A 14 5.03 -8.24 -3.74
N PHE A 15 3.73 -8.38 -4.03
CA PHE A 15 2.75 -9.03 -3.16
C PHE A 15 3.20 -10.40 -2.65
N GLY A 16 3.85 -11.20 -3.50
CA GLY A 16 4.38 -12.52 -3.12
C GLY A 16 5.56 -12.45 -2.15
N ALA A 17 6.37 -11.38 -2.23
CA ALA A 17 7.46 -11.13 -1.28
C ALA A 17 6.95 -10.52 0.04
N ALA A 18 5.80 -9.86 0.02
CA ALA A 18 5.14 -9.24 1.17
C ALA A 18 4.24 -10.19 1.98
N ASP A 19 4.35 -11.51 1.80
CA ASP A 19 3.49 -12.52 2.45
C ASP A 19 3.44 -12.36 3.99
N TYR A 20 4.57 -12.00 4.59
CA TYR A 20 4.73 -11.80 6.02
C TYR A 20 3.99 -10.59 6.59
N LEU A 21 3.38 -9.75 5.74
CA LEU A 21 2.51 -8.66 6.16
C LEU A 21 1.04 -9.09 6.23
N PHE A 22 0.71 -10.31 5.79
CA PHE A 22 -0.65 -10.82 5.76
C PHE A 22 -0.83 -12.02 6.70
N PRO A 23 -1.97 -12.11 7.41
CA PRO A 23 -3.01 -11.09 7.53
C PRO A 23 -2.58 -9.95 8.48
N VAL A 24 -2.93 -8.71 8.12
CA VAL A 24 -2.50 -7.51 8.88
C VAL A 24 -3.03 -7.48 10.31
N ASP A 25 -4.19 -8.09 10.57
CA ASP A 25 -4.82 -8.15 11.89
C ASP A 25 -4.10 -9.10 12.88
N GLU A 26 -3.27 -10.00 12.38
CA GLU A 26 -2.45 -10.90 13.22
C GLU A 26 -1.07 -10.31 13.55
N LEU A 27 -0.71 -9.19 12.91
CA LEU A 27 0.51 -8.47 13.21
C LEU A 27 0.34 -7.72 14.54
N ASN A 28 1.22 -7.98 15.51
CA ASN A 28 1.26 -7.23 16.76
C ASN A 28 1.95 -5.86 16.56
N VAL A 29 1.38 -5.03 15.68
CA VAL A 29 1.93 -3.75 15.21
C VAL A 29 0.85 -2.68 15.18
N THR A 30 1.25 -1.43 14.97
CA THR A 30 0.26 -0.37 14.72
C THR A 30 -0.23 -0.48 13.28
N VAL A 31 -1.54 -0.60 13.10
CA VAL A 31 -2.17 -0.71 11.79
C VAL A 31 -3.21 0.40 11.67
N HIS A 32 -3.03 1.29 10.71
CA HIS A 32 -4.06 2.26 10.33
C HIS A 32 -4.84 1.72 9.14
N GLN A 33 -6.17 1.73 9.21
CA GLN A 33 -7.03 1.29 8.12
C GLN A 33 -8.01 2.39 7.69
N TYR A 34 -8.50 2.29 6.46
CA TYR A 34 -9.50 3.18 5.88
C TYR A 34 -9.11 4.66 6.00
N ARG A 35 -9.85 5.44 6.79
CA ARG A 35 -9.65 6.88 6.92
C ARG A 35 -8.34 7.22 7.63
N ASP A 36 -7.97 6.44 8.63
CA ASP A 36 -6.74 6.67 9.38
C ASP A 36 -5.52 6.38 8.48
N ALA A 37 -5.62 5.35 7.62
CA ALA A 37 -4.60 5.10 6.61
C ALA A 37 -4.48 6.26 5.60
N GLN A 38 -5.60 6.81 5.14
CA GLN A 38 -5.58 7.97 4.25
C GLN A 38 -4.91 9.18 4.91
N LEU A 39 -5.22 9.44 6.19
CA LEU A 39 -4.64 10.58 6.90
C LEU A 39 -3.13 10.39 7.11
N ALA A 40 -2.70 9.20 7.52
CA ALA A 40 -1.28 8.88 7.69
C ALA A 40 -0.51 8.99 6.37
N LEU A 41 -1.09 8.52 5.26
CA LEU A 41 -0.45 8.60 3.94
C LEU A 41 -0.48 10.03 3.37
N ASP A 42 -1.51 10.85 3.61
CA ASP A 42 -1.55 12.25 3.13
C ASP A 42 -0.54 13.16 3.89
N ASP A 43 -0.09 12.75 5.08
CA ASP A 43 0.88 13.47 5.92
C ASP A 43 2.36 13.18 5.57
N VAL A 44 2.60 12.16 4.75
CA VAL A 44 3.95 11.69 4.40
C VAL A 44 4.20 11.84 2.89
N ASP A 45 5.42 12.23 2.51
CA ASP A 45 5.82 12.27 1.11
C ASP A 45 5.90 10.85 0.52
N GLY A 46 5.44 10.68 -0.72
CA GLY A 46 5.42 9.35 -1.34
C GLY A 46 6.77 8.66 -1.44
N GLU A 47 7.84 9.43 -1.57
CA GLU A 47 9.22 8.92 -1.58
C GLU A 47 9.59 8.19 -0.27
N ARG A 48 8.83 8.43 0.81
CA ARG A 48 9.00 7.83 2.14
C ARG A 48 7.98 6.71 2.39
N VAL A 49 7.26 6.27 1.34
CA VAL A 49 6.29 5.18 1.41
C VAL A 49 6.76 3.98 0.60
N ILE A 50 6.63 2.79 1.20
CA ILE A 50 6.83 1.50 0.54
C ILE A 50 5.46 0.96 0.13
N LEU A 51 5.27 0.71 -1.17
CA LEU A 51 4.01 0.17 -1.70
C LEU A 51 4.06 -1.36 -1.85
N VAL A 52 3.03 -2.07 -1.41
CA VAL A 52 2.83 -3.47 -1.82
C VAL A 52 2.18 -3.51 -3.21
N ALA A 53 2.96 -3.92 -4.21
CA ALA A 53 2.57 -3.95 -5.61
C ALA A 53 2.07 -5.35 -6.03
N PRO A 54 1.02 -5.45 -6.86
CA PRO A 54 0.58 -6.73 -7.39
C PRO A 54 1.56 -7.31 -8.40
N THR A 55 1.73 -8.62 -8.37
CA THR A 55 2.53 -9.39 -9.34
C THR A 55 1.70 -9.96 -10.49
N ASN A 56 0.40 -10.11 -10.30
CA ASN A 56 -0.53 -10.67 -11.29
C ASN A 56 -1.95 -10.13 -11.06
N LEU A 57 -2.88 -10.55 -11.92
CA LEU A 57 -4.28 -10.10 -11.85
C LEU A 57 -4.97 -10.51 -10.53
N ALA A 58 -4.64 -11.68 -9.99
CA ALA A 58 -5.22 -12.17 -8.74
C ALA A 58 -4.75 -11.34 -7.53
N SER A 59 -3.45 -11.03 -7.43
CA SER A 59 -2.91 -10.16 -6.38
C SER A 59 -3.38 -8.71 -6.55
N SER A 60 -3.57 -8.23 -7.79
CA SER A 60 -4.19 -6.93 -8.05
C SER A 60 -5.63 -6.85 -7.53
N TYR A 61 -6.42 -7.90 -7.79
CA TYR A 61 -7.78 -7.98 -7.27
C TYR A 61 -7.79 -8.06 -5.74
N HIS A 62 -6.91 -8.88 -5.15
CA HIS A 62 -6.76 -8.99 -3.72
C HIS A 62 -6.41 -7.64 -3.06
N LEU A 63 -5.43 -6.92 -3.58
CA LEU A 63 -5.04 -5.59 -3.09
C LEU A 63 -6.14 -4.53 -3.32
N THR A 64 -6.95 -4.68 -4.36
CA THR A 64 -8.10 -3.78 -4.60
C THR A 64 -9.24 -4.04 -3.61
N GLN A 65 -9.45 -5.29 -3.22
CA GLN A 65 -10.45 -5.68 -2.22
C GLN A 65 -9.98 -5.45 -0.78
N HIS A 66 -8.66 -5.40 -0.56
CA HIS A 66 -8.07 -5.12 0.73
C HIS A 66 -8.40 -3.70 1.19
N ALA A 67 -8.68 -3.52 2.49
CA ALA A 67 -8.83 -2.19 3.07
C ALA A 67 -7.55 -1.38 2.86
N LEU A 68 -7.65 -0.11 2.47
CA LEU A 68 -6.47 0.75 2.44
C LEU A 68 -5.84 0.75 3.83
N THR A 69 -4.59 0.32 3.92
CA THR A 69 -3.88 0.09 5.17
C THR A 69 -2.52 0.78 5.12
N ALA A 70 -2.16 1.45 6.19
CA ALA A 70 -0.85 2.05 6.40
C ALA A 70 -0.24 1.47 7.69
N ILE A 71 0.97 0.93 7.58
CA ILE A 71 1.70 0.34 8.70
C ILE A 71 2.97 1.18 8.93
N PRO A 72 3.14 1.81 10.10
CA PRO A 72 4.38 2.49 10.45
C PRO A 72 5.54 1.51 10.57
N ILE A 73 6.65 1.79 9.88
CA ILE A 73 7.84 0.93 9.88
C ILE A 73 8.42 0.80 11.28
N GLU A 74 8.40 1.88 12.06
CA GLU A 74 8.87 1.89 13.46
C GLU A 74 8.08 0.93 14.36
N SER A 75 6.83 0.62 14.01
CA SER A 75 5.97 -0.29 14.78
C SER A 75 6.20 -1.76 14.46
N LEU A 76 6.95 -2.06 13.39
CA LEU A 76 7.22 -3.42 12.97
C LEU A 76 8.21 -4.11 13.93
N PRO A 77 8.06 -5.42 14.20
CA PRO A 77 9.07 -6.19 14.90
C PRO A 77 10.38 -6.18 14.13
N SER A 78 11.50 -6.22 14.84
CA SER A 78 12.85 -6.22 14.24
C SER A 78 13.03 -7.31 13.18
N ALA A 79 12.47 -8.50 13.40
CA ALA A 79 12.50 -9.59 12.41
C ALA A 79 11.81 -9.22 11.08
N ILE A 80 10.69 -8.49 11.14
CA ILE A 80 9.97 -8.02 9.94
C ILE A 80 10.76 -6.87 9.30
N GLN A 81 11.31 -5.94 10.08
CA GLN A 81 12.15 -4.86 9.56
C GLN A 81 13.39 -5.40 8.81
N THR A 82 14.05 -6.43 9.34
CA THR A 82 15.19 -7.07 8.66
C THR A 82 14.76 -7.68 7.33
N ARG A 83 13.68 -8.46 7.33
CA ARG A 83 13.18 -9.10 6.10
C ARG A 83 12.75 -8.07 5.06
N LEU A 84 12.16 -6.97 5.51
CA LEU A 84 11.78 -5.83 4.68
C LEU A 84 13.00 -5.18 4.05
N ALA A 85 14.04 -4.88 4.84
CA ALA A 85 15.30 -4.32 4.37
C ALA A 85 16.03 -5.23 3.37
N ASP A 86 15.96 -6.56 3.54
CA ASP A 86 16.50 -7.53 2.58
C ASP A 86 15.71 -7.58 1.27
N THR A 87 14.45 -7.12 1.26
CA THR A 87 13.55 -7.17 0.10
C THR A 87 13.66 -5.92 -0.78
N ILE A 88 13.98 -4.77 -0.20
CA ILE A 88 14.05 -3.49 -0.91
C ILE A 88 15.50 -3.11 -1.23
N ASP A 89 15.73 -2.55 -2.42
CA ASP A 89 17.04 -2.04 -2.84
C ASP A 89 17.24 -0.58 -2.38
N ALA A 90 16.90 -0.31 -1.11
CA ALA A 90 16.98 1.02 -0.52
C ALA A 90 17.11 0.95 1.01
N PRO A 91 17.76 1.91 1.68
CA PRO A 91 17.87 1.91 3.14
C PRO A 91 16.48 2.04 3.78
N LEU A 92 16.11 1.10 4.66
CA LEU A 92 14.78 1.11 5.29
C LEU A 92 14.47 2.41 6.05
N GLU A 93 15.51 3.07 6.56
CA GLU A 93 15.45 4.31 7.33
C GLU A 93 14.93 5.52 6.54
N THR A 94 14.90 5.45 5.20
CA THR A 94 14.35 6.51 4.36
C THR A 94 12.82 6.50 4.31
N PHE A 95 12.21 5.39 4.76
CA PHE A 95 10.78 5.17 4.68
C PHE A 95 10.13 5.28 6.07
N GLU A 96 8.86 5.67 6.08
CA GLU A 96 8.05 5.79 7.29
C GLU A 96 6.88 4.81 7.30
N LEU A 97 6.24 4.60 6.16
CA LEU A 97 4.99 3.83 6.05
C LEU A 97 5.08 2.75 4.99
N ILE A 98 4.42 1.63 5.26
CA ILE A 98 4.06 0.64 4.25
C ILE A 98 2.60 0.83 3.88
N GLN A 99 2.32 1.02 2.59
CA GLN A 99 0.97 1.06 2.04
C GLN A 99 0.57 -0.32 1.51
N ILE A 100 -0.54 -0.85 2.04
CA ILE A 100 -1.21 -2.05 1.53
C ILE A 100 -2.59 -1.67 0.99
N GLY A 101 -2.88 -2.21 -0.19
CA GLY A 101 -4.12 -1.97 -0.89
C GLY A 101 -4.15 -0.64 -1.63
N LYS A 102 -5.24 -0.41 -2.35
CA LYS A 102 -5.37 0.76 -3.22
C LYS A 102 -6.07 1.91 -2.50
N TRP A 103 -5.55 3.13 -2.70
CA TRP A 103 -6.31 4.32 -2.40
C TRP A 103 -7.51 4.37 -3.35
N ASN A 104 -8.68 4.01 -2.86
CA ASN A 104 -9.91 4.16 -3.60
C ASN A 104 -10.22 5.66 -3.73
N SER A 105 -9.67 6.31 -4.75
CA SER A 105 -10.33 7.49 -5.30
C SER A 105 -11.69 7.02 -5.77
N SER A 106 -12.77 7.68 -5.38
CA SER A 106 -14.07 7.49 -6.01
C SER A 106 -13.91 7.72 -7.51
N SER A 107 -13.73 6.65 -8.28
CA SER A 107 -13.88 6.73 -9.71
C SER A 107 -15.35 7.08 -9.95
N PRO A 108 -15.67 8.14 -10.70
CA PRO A 108 -17.05 8.33 -11.12
C PRO A 108 -17.50 7.03 -11.81
N ASN A 109 -18.62 6.48 -11.36
CA ASN A 109 -19.24 5.34 -12.05
C ASN A 109 -19.69 5.86 -13.41
N HIS A 110 -18.98 5.50 -14.47
CA HIS A 110 -19.39 5.79 -15.83
C HIS A 110 -20.51 4.81 -16.20
N SER A 111 -21.66 5.34 -16.58
CA SER A 111 -22.77 4.52 -17.07
C SER A 111 -22.46 4.07 -18.49
N LEU A 112 -22.81 2.82 -18.83
CA LEU A 112 -22.69 2.26 -20.19
C LEU A 112 -23.35 3.14 -21.27
N SER A 113 -24.35 3.94 -20.88
CA SER A 113 -25.04 4.92 -21.71
C SER A 113 -24.12 6.01 -22.29
N GLU A 114 -22.98 6.27 -21.65
CA GLU A 114 -22.02 7.32 -22.05
C GLU A 114 -21.21 6.93 -23.31
N PHE A 115 -21.23 5.66 -23.71
CA PHE A 115 -20.49 5.15 -24.88
C PHE A 115 -21.36 4.99 -26.14
N THR A 116 -22.49 5.70 -26.24
CA THR A 116 -23.47 5.51 -27.33
C THR A 116 -23.18 6.34 -28.59
N ASP A 117 -22.17 7.22 -28.60
CA ASP A 117 -21.76 7.93 -29.82
C ASP A 117 -20.45 7.34 -30.37
N ALA A 118 -20.60 6.47 -31.38
CA ALA A 118 -19.54 5.90 -32.20
C ALA A 118 -19.69 6.35 -33.66
#